data_AF-A0A6V6YWS0-F1
#
_entry.id   AF-A0A6V6YWS0-F1
#
_cell.length_a   1.000
_cell.length_b   1.000
_cell.length_c   1.000
_cell.angle_alpha   90.00
_cell.angle_beta   90.00
_cell.angle_gamma   90.00
#
_symmetry.space_group_name_H-M   'P 1'
#
loop_
_entity.id
_entity.type
_entity.pdbx_description
1 polymer ?
#
loop_
_entity_poly.entity_id
_entity_poly.type
_entity_poly.pdbx_seq_one_letter_code
_entity_poly.pdbx_strand_id
1 'polypeptide(L)'
;MSMSLKSYSQKFEIVSSNFARNLMSKSEPKLIKNLERNNCPVYKLEGNQFLVYSSISKFSILFKDIKDLKEIETVKRFSIDLETEDIRESEQERILNMTKSANDYAKDLEKKFNINLDLKNLSNIDILDEKIKEFGVENLSEKEIFAISIYLDEFFRNNTETYWAIEKVFTLNTYWIPFLKSKNDNKEYSFYRTLFKSYIDNESGYLNLKLNYLLELAKYKNIPVLSQEHIDFIKSFQTTN
;
A
#
# COMPACT_ATOMS: atom_id res chain seq x y z
N MET A 1 8.32 30.34 1.57
CA MET A 1 8.06 30.65 2.99
C MET A 1 8.54 29.48 3.81
N SER A 2 9.66 29.64 4.53
CA SER A 2 10.21 28.62 5.40
C SER A 2 9.39 28.54 6.69
N MET A 3 8.65 27.44 6.88
CA MET A 3 8.08 27.13 8.18
C MET A 3 9.24 26.73 9.11
N SER A 4 9.56 27.60 10.07
CA SER A 4 10.51 27.26 11.12
C SER A 4 9.88 26.20 12.04
N LEU A 5 10.28 24.95 11.85
CA LEU A 5 10.11 23.89 12.84
C LEU A 5 10.86 24.35 14.10
N LYS A 6 10.13 24.68 15.17
CA LYS A 6 10.72 24.96 16.48
C LYS A 6 11.54 23.73 16.88
N SER A 7 12.86 23.89 16.91
CA SER A 7 13.81 22.87 17.36
C SER A 7 13.58 22.58 18.84
N TYR A 8 12.76 21.57 19.14
CA TYR A 8 12.97 20.80 20.36
C TYR A 8 14.32 20.12 20.20
N SER A 9 15.25 20.39 21.11
CA SER A 9 16.57 19.73 21.20
C SER A 9 16.41 18.24 20.91
N GLN A 10 16.98 17.74 19.82
CA GLN A 10 16.69 16.42 19.25
C GLN A 10 17.02 15.29 20.24
N LYS A 11 16.01 14.82 20.97
CA LYS A 11 16.02 13.60 21.80
C LYS A 11 15.96 12.31 20.97
N PHE A 12 15.84 12.45 19.65
CA PHE A 12 15.79 11.37 18.68
C PHE A 12 16.21 11.90 17.30
N GLU A 13 16.58 10.99 16.42
CA GLU A 13 16.95 11.26 15.04
C GLU A 13 15.90 10.66 14.10
N ILE A 14 15.46 11.43 13.10
CA ILE A 14 14.63 10.91 12.02
C ILE A 14 15.56 10.36 10.96
N VAL A 15 15.44 9.07 10.67
CA VAL A 15 16.27 8.38 9.67
C VAL A 15 15.40 7.83 8.55
N SER A 16 15.98 7.62 7.36
CA SER A 16 15.25 6.99 6.26
C SER A 16 15.01 5.51 6.52
N SER A 17 13.92 4.95 5.98
CA SER A 17 13.61 3.52 6.13
C SER A 17 14.65 2.60 5.49
N ASN A 18 15.39 3.07 4.47
CA ASN A 18 16.52 2.32 3.89
C ASN A 18 17.71 2.28 4.87
N PHE A 19 18.02 3.39 5.54
CA PHE A 19 19.04 3.41 6.57
C PHE A 19 18.65 2.52 7.76
N ALA A 20 17.38 2.58 8.18
CA ALA A 20 16.85 1.72 9.23
C ALA A 20 16.95 0.22 8.87
N ARG A 21 16.61 -0.16 7.63
CA ARG A 21 16.81 -1.53 7.12
C ARG A 21 18.27 -1.96 7.18
N ASN A 22 19.19 -1.10 6.75
CA ASN A 22 20.62 -1.36 6.80
C ASN A 22 21.15 -1.48 8.25
N LEU A 23 20.57 -0.76 9.21
CA LEU A 23 20.90 -0.93 10.63
C LEU A 23 20.40 -2.29 11.16
N MET A 24 19.16 -2.65 10.82
CA MET A 24 18.57 -3.92 11.24
C MET A 24 19.22 -5.14 10.58
N SER A 25 19.90 -5.00 9.44
CA SER A 25 20.68 -6.09 8.84
C SER A 25 22.08 -6.22 9.43
N LYS A 26 22.64 -5.12 9.95
CA LYS A 26 23.97 -5.08 10.58
C LYS A 26 23.95 -5.43 12.06
N SER A 27 22.81 -5.29 12.71
CA SER A 27 22.58 -5.69 14.09
C SER A 27 21.60 -6.85 14.09
N GLU A 28 21.61 -7.70 15.12
CA GLU A 28 20.49 -8.61 15.39
C GLU A 28 19.54 -7.94 16.41
N PRO A 29 18.67 -7.02 15.97
CA PRO A 29 17.84 -6.26 16.89
C PRO A 29 16.89 -7.16 17.69
N LYS A 30 16.71 -6.84 18.97
CA LYS A 30 15.65 -7.45 19.77
C LYS A 30 14.38 -6.61 19.69
N LEU A 31 13.28 -7.20 19.21
CA LEU A 31 11.95 -6.58 19.34
C LEU A 31 11.61 -6.45 20.82
N ILE A 32 11.29 -5.23 21.27
CA ILE A 32 10.94 -4.97 22.68
C ILE A 32 9.46 -4.66 22.89
N LYS A 33 8.77 -4.14 21.88
CA LYS A 33 7.31 -3.94 21.86
C LYS A 33 6.82 -3.45 20.50
N ASN A 34 5.50 -3.46 20.33
CA ASN A 34 4.82 -2.73 19.26
C ASN A 34 4.09 -1.54 19.86
N LEU A 35 4.27 -0.36 19.26
CA LEU A 35 3.49 0.81 19.63
C LEU A 35 2.07 0.64 19.10
N GLU A 36 1.10 0.51 20.01
CA GLU A 36 -0.32 0.41 19.65
C GLU A 36 -0.75 1.61 18.80
N ARG A 37 -0.29 2.81 19.18
CA ARG A 37 -0.44 4.02 18.38
C ARG A 37 0.61 3.99 17.26
N ASN A 38 0.17 3.99 16.01
CA ASN A 38 1.00 3.91 14.79
C ASN A 38 1.48 2.53 14.38
N ASN A 39 1.05 1.44 15.05
CA ASN A 39 1.37 0.06 14.69
C ASN A 39 2.86 -0.15 14.32
N CYS A 40 3.75 0.52 15.04
CA CYS A 40 5.19 0.55 14.73
C CYS A 40 5.94 -0.36 15.70
N PRO A 41 6.67 -1.39 15.22
CA PRO A 41 7.59 -2.14 16.07
C PRO A 41 8.72 -1.25 16.60
N VAL A 42 9.12 -1.54 17.84
CA VAL A 42 10.27 -0.93 18.50
C VAL A 42 11.33 -1.99 18.71
N TYR A 43 12.48 -1.75 18.10
CA TYR A 43 13.65 -2.61 18.18
C TYR A 43 14.70 -2.00 19.09
N LYS A 44 15.32 -2.81 19.93
CA LYS A 44 16.56 -2.46 20.62
C LYS A 44 17.73 -2.89 19.74
N LEU A 45 18.55 -1.92 19.34
CA LEU A 45 19.79 -2.12 18.60
C LEU A 45 20.98 -2.30 19.56
N GLU A 46 22.15 -2.56 18.99
CA GLU A 46 23.43 -2.53 19.73
C GLU A 46 23.70 -1.13 20.32
N GLY A 47 24.44 -1.08 21.44
CA GLY A 47 24.80 0.20 22.07
C GLY A 47 23.65 0.94 22.76
N ASN A 48 22.58 0.25 23.18
CA ASN A 48 21.39 0.82 23.84
C ASN A 48 20.62 1.84 23.00
N GLN A 49 20.69 1.75 21.68
CA GLN A 49 19.83 2.53 20.81
C GLN A 49 18.48 1.83 20.59
N PHE A 50 17.44 2.61 20.31
CA PHE A 50 16.10 2.09 20.07
C PHE A 50 15.56 2.64 18.76
N LEU A 51 15.13 1.75 17.87
CA LEU A 51 14.60 2.09 16.57
C LEU A 51 13.09 1.83 16.58
N VAL A 52 12.32 2.90 16.42
CA VAL A 52 10.91 2.79 16.05
C VAL A 52 10.86 2.72 14.54
N TYR A 53 10.49 1.56 14.02
CA TYR A 53 10.54 1.24 12.60
C TYR A 53 9.13 1.05 12.05
N SER A 54 8.91 1.48 10.81
CA SER A 54 7.73 1.11 10.03
C SER A 54 8.22 0.67 8.65
N SER A 55 7.83 -0.53 8.24
CA SER A 55 8.12 -1.03 6.88
C SER A 55 7.39 -0.24 5.79
N ILE A 56 6.34 0.49 6.18
CA ILE A 56 5.44 1.19 5.25
C ILE A 56 5.72 2.70 5.23
N SER A 57 6.31 3.25 6.29
CA SER A 57 6.72 4.66 6.31
C SER A 57 8.03 4.88 5.55
N LYS A 58 8.22 6.11 5.04
CA LYS A 58 9.52 6.57 4.48
C LYS A 58 10.56 6.86 5.57
N PHE A 59 10.11 7.02 6.81
CA PHE A 59 10.93 7.44 7.93
C PHE A 59 10.84 6.46 9.10
N SER A 60 11.91 6.43 9.88
CA SER A 60 12.01 5.73 11.16
C SER A 60 12.58 6.70 12.20
N ILE A 61 12.35 6.41 13.48
CA ILE A 61 12.88 7.24 14.56
C ILE A 61 13.91 6.44 15.35
N LEU A 62 15.13 6.99 15.44
CA LEU A 62 16.23 6.44 16.21
C LEU A 62 16.39 7.21 17.52
N PHE A 63 16.21 6.53 18.62
CA PHE A 63 16.46 7.03 19.97
C PHE A 63 17.81 6.53 20.46
N LYS A 64 18.57 7.43 21.10
CA LYS A 64 19.86 7.07 21.73
C LYS A 64 19.69 6.58 23.18
N ASP A 65 18.54 6.83 23.80
CA ASP A 65 18.22 6.42 25.17
C ASP A 65 16.75 5.93 25.26
N ILE A 66 16.50 4.93 26.10
CA ILE A 66 15.16 4.42 26.41
C ILE A 66 14.29 5.46 27.13
N LYS A 67 14.91 6.38 27.87
CA LYS A 67 14.20 7.45 28.57
C LYS A 67 13.48 8.37 27.59
N ASP A 68 14.15 8.71 26.49
CA ASP A 68 13.58 9.56 25.44
C ASP A 68 12.41 8.87 24.74
N LEU A 69 12.55 7.57 24.45
CA LEU A 69 11.46 6.76 23.94
C LEU A 69 10.26 6.81 24.89
N LYS A 70 10.46 6.50 26.18
CA LYS A 70 9.41 6.50 27.23
C LYS A 70 8.69 7.83 27.38
N GLU A 71 9.43 8.94 27.30
CA GLU A 71 8.87 10.28 27.35
C GLU A 71 7.93 10.52 26.15
N ILE A 72 8.35 10.13 24.94
CA ILE A 72 7.54 10.26 23.73
C ILE A 72 6.27 9.40 23.76
N GLU A 73 6.31 8.21 24.36
CA GLU A 73 5.09 7.39 24.50
C GLU A 73 4.10 7.99 25.47
N THR A 74 4.60 8.63 26.53
CA THR A 74 3.74 9.28 27.53
C THR A 74 2.95 10.42 26.89
N VAL A 75 3.60 11.23 26.06
CA VAL A 75 2.92 12.29 25.29
C VAL A 75 2.19 11.76 24.05
N LYS A 76 2.36 10.47 23.74
CA LYS A 76 1.81 9.76 22.59
C LYS A 76 2.06 10.48 21.26
N ARG A 77 3.20 11.16 21.10
CA ARG A 77 3.55 11.94 19.89
C ARG A 77 4.60 11.21 19.06
N PHE A 78 4.13 10.27 18.26
CA PHE A 78 4.99 9.56 17.30
C PHE A 78 4.78 10.04 15.86
N SER A 79 3.81 10.93 15.64
CA SER A 79 3.62 11.62 14.38
C SER A 79 4.81 12.52 14.14
N ILE A 80 5.58 12.27 13.10
CA ILE A 80 6.41 13.31 12.50
C ILE A 80 5.38 14.35 12.01
N ASP A 81 5.39 15.55 12.61
CA ASP A 81 4.40 16.63 12.37
C ASP A 81 4.43 17.08 10.89
N LEU A 82 3.82 16.27 10.04
CA LEU A 82 3.55 16.55 8.64
C LEU A 82 2.06 16.40 8.30
N GLU A 83 1.18 15.93 9.21
CA GLU A 83 -0.24 15.71 8.89
C GLU A 83 -1.27 16.16 9.96
N THR A 84 -2.12 17.12 9.60
CA THR A 84 -3.35 17.59 10.28
C THR A 84 -4.61 16.98 9.62
N GLU A 85 -5.80 17.20 10.19
CA GLU A 85 -7.09 16.82 9.55
C GLU A 85 -7.27 17.43 8.14
N ASP A 86 -6.57 18.52 7.82
CA ASP A 86 -6.57 19.18 6.52
C ASP A 86 -6.19 18.26 5.35
N ILE A 87 -5.34 17.25 5.58
CA ILE A 87 -4.95 16.28 4.55
C ILE A 87 -6.10 15.30 4.28
N ARG A 88 -6.96 15.02 5.26
CA ARG A 88 -8.12 14.14 5.06
C ARG A 88 -9.10 14.74 4.07
N GLU A 89 -9.41 16.04 4.18
CA GLU A 89 -10.32 16.73 3.25
C GLU A 89 -9.74 16.76 1.83
N SER A 90 -8.44 17.07 1.71
CA SER A 90 -7.73 17.01 0.42
C SER A 90 -7.70 15.60 -0.17
N GLU A 91 -7.47 14.56 0.65
CA GLU A 91 -7.49 13.16 0.20
C GLU A 91 -8.91 12.68 -0.13
N GLN A 92 -9.94 13.15 0.58
CA GLN A 92 -11.34 12.91 0.22
C GLN A 92 -11.67 13.52 -1.14
N GLU A 93 -11.26 14.76 -1.40
CA GLU A 93 -11.43 15.41 -2.70
C GLU A 93 -10.66 14.66 -3.80
N ARG A 94 -9.43 14.22 -3.51
CA ARG A 94 -8.64 13.39 -4.42
C ARG A 94 -9.36 12.07 -4.75
N ILE A 95 -10.05 11.49 -3.78
CA ILE A 95 -10.73 10.20 -3.92
C ILE A 95 -12.08 10.32 -4.61
N LEU A 96 -12.82 11.41 -4.39
CA LEU A 96 -13.97 11.75 -5.22
C LEU A 96 -13.57 11.90 -6.70
N ASN A 97 -12.35 12.37 -6.95
CA ASN A 97 -11.78 12.49 -8.29
C ASN A 97 -11.10 11.21 -8.79
N MET A 98 -11.07 10.12 -8.03
CA MET A 98 -10.29 8.94 -8.40
C MET A 98 -10.86 8.18 -9.60
N THR A 99 -12.18 8.22 -9.82
CA THR A 99 -12.78 7.74 -11.07
C THR A 99 -12.22 8.49 -12.28
N LYS A 100 -12.02 9.80 -12.17
CA LYS A 100 -11.40 10.59 -13.24
C LYS A 100 -9.93 10.23 -13.38
N SER A 101 -9.19 10.16 -12.27
CA SER A 101 -7.78 9.74 -12.28
C SER A 101 -7.59 8.34 -12.83
N ALA A 102 -8.51 7.40 -12.60
CA ALA A 102 -8.47 6.05 -13.14
C ALA A 102 -8.61 6.05 -14.67
N ASN A 103 -9.46 6.91 -15.23
CA ASN A 103 -9.54 7.09 -16.70
C ASN A 103 -8.25 7.72 -17.25
N ASP A 104 -7.65 8.68 -16.55
CA ASP A 104 -6.40 9.29 -16.97
C ASP A 104 -5.24 8.27 -16.91
N TYR A 105 -5.15 7.48 -15.84
CA TYR A 105 -4.19 6.38 -15.72
C TYR A 105 -4.42 5.29 -16.77
N ALA A 106 -5.68 4.94 -17.06
CA ALA A 106 -6.00 4.00 -18.13
C ALA A 106 -5.43 4.49 -19.46
N LYS A 107 -5.61 5.77 -19.82
CA LYS A 107 -5.04 6.36 -21.04
C LYS A 107 -3.51 6.36 -21.07
N ASP A 108 -2.89 6.62 -19.92
CA ASP A 108 -1.43 6.54 -19.81
C ASP A 108 -0.93 5.09 -20.06
N LEU A 109 -1.65 4.09 -19.53
CA LEU A 109 -1.36 2.67 -19.75
C LEU A 109 -1.62 2.26 -21.21
N GLU A 110 -2.75 2.69 -21.79
CA GLU A 110 -3.09 2.49 -23.21
C GLU A 110 -1.99 2.99 -24.12
N LYS A 111 -1.49 4.21 -23.88
CA LYS A 111 -0.40 4.80 -24.64
C LYS A 111 0.91 4.04 -24.47
N LYS A 112 1.24 3.64 -23.24
CA LYS A 112 2.50 2.94 -22.94
C LYS A 112 2.53 1.56 -23.60
N PHE A 113 1.44 0.80 -23.49
CA PHE A 113 1.37 -0.58 -23.97
C PHE A 113 0.76 -0.71 -25.37
N ASN A 114 0.33 0.41 -25.97
CA ASN A 114 -0.35 0.45 -27.27
C ASN A 114 -1.57 -0.48 -27.32
N ILE A 115 -2.48 -0.31 -26.35
CA ILE A 115 -3.72 -1.08 -26.18
C ILE A 115 -4.91 -0.15 -25.95
N ASN A 116 -6.12 -0.72 -25.88
CA ASN A 116 -7.36 -0.01 -25.53
C ASN A 116 -7.97 -0.68 -24.29
N LEU A 117 -8.23 0.11 -23.26
CA LEU A 117 -8.70 -0.32 -21.95
C LEU A 117 -10.08 0.28 -21.66
N ASP A 118 -11.11 -0.51 -21.89
CA ASP A 118 -12.46 -0.32 -21.36
C ASP A 118 -12.57 -0.90 -19.94
N LEU A 119 -13.01 -0.08 -18.99
CA LEU A 119 -13.24 -0.44 -17.58
C LEU A 119 -14.39 -1.44 -17.37
N LYS A 120 -15.15 -1.79 -18.43
CA LYS A 120 -16.27 -2.74 -18.37
C LYS A 120 -15.95 -4.10 -18.99
N ASN A 121 -14.86 -4.21 -19.75
CA ASN A 121 -14.54 -5.44 -20.47
C ASN A 121 -13.43 -6.25 -19.76
N LEU A 122 -13.80 -7.41 -19.22
CA LEU A 122 -12.90 -8.31 -18.49
C LEU A 122 -11.69 -8.77 -19.30
N SER A 123 -11.80 -8.89 -20.63
CA SER A 123 -10.67 -9.27 -21.48
C SER A 123 -9.52 -8.26 -21.42
N ASN A 124 -9.78 -7.02 -20.99
CA ASN A 124 -8.75 -5.99 -20.91
C ASN A 124 -7.76 -6.23 -19.77
N ILE A 125 -8.17 -6.96 -18.72
CA ILE A 125 -7.23 -7.42 -17.69
C ILE A 125 -6.23 -8.40 -18.31
N ASP A 126 -6.71 -9.33 -19.14
CA ASP A 126 -5.85 -10.31 -19.81
C ASP A 126 -4.89 -9.63 -20.80
N ILE A 127 -5.41 -8.72 -21.63
CA ILE A 127 -4.60 -7.94 -22.58
C ILE A 127 -3.50 -7.14 -21.85
N LEU A 128 -3.85 -6.46 -20.74
CA LEU A 128 -2.88 -5.69 -19.96
C LEU A 128 -1.83 -6.61 -19.30
N ASP A 129 -2.26 -7.76 -18.76
CA ASP A 129 -1.38 -8.75 -18.15
C ASP A 129 -0.36 -9.32 -19.16
N GLU A 130 -0.80 -9.64 -20.38
CA GLU A 130 0.06 -10.06 -21.48
C GLU A 130 1.07 -8.97 -21.87
N LYS A 131 0.64 -7.72 -21.99
CA LYS A 131 1.54 -6.61 -22.33
C LYS A 131 2.58 -6.34 -21.25
N ILE A 132 2.22 -6.48 -19.98
CA ILE A 132 3.17 -6.36 -18.87
C ILE A 132 4.19 -7.49 -18.92
N LYS A 133 3.77 -8.73 -19.21
CA LYS A 133 4.67 -9.87 -19.38
C LYS A 133 5.63 -9.67 -20.54
N GLU A 134 5.16 -9.18 -21.69
CA GLU A 134 6.01 -8.83 -22.84
C GLU A 134 7.01 -7.73 -22.50
N PHE A 135 6.59 -6.75 -21.70
CA PHE A 135 7.42 -5.62 -21.30
C PHE A 135 8.45 -5.98 -20.20
N GLY A 136 8.17 -7.00 -19.38
CA GLY A 136 8.94 -7.35 -18.18
C GLY A 136 8.50 -6.53 -16.98
N VAL A 137 8.11 -7.20 -15.90
CA VAL A 137 7.63 -6.55 -14.66
C VAL A 137 8.72 -5.71 -14.02
N GLU A 138 9.98 -6.14 -14.13
CA GLU A 138 11.17 -5.44 -13.65
C GLU A 138 11.39 -4.07 -14.32
N ASN A 139 10.77 -3.84 -15.49
CA ASN A 139 10.85 -2.57 -16.20
C ASN A 139 9.74 -1.59 -15.80
N LEU A 140 8.80 -2.01 -14.94
CA LEU A 140 7.76 -1.13 -14.41
C LEU A 140 8.30 -0.24 -13.29
N SER A 141 7.97 1.04 -13.36
CA SER A 141 8.17 1.97 -12.25
C SER A 141 7.08 1.81 -11.18
N GLU A 142 7.36 2.25 -9.95
CA GLU A 142 6.36 2.30 -8.87
C GLU A 142 5.11 3.10 -9.28
N LYS A 143 5.28 4.17 -10.08
CA LYS A 143 4.18 4.97 -10.61
C LYS A 143 3.28 4.16 -11.54
N GLU A 144 3.87 3.31 -12.37
CA GLU A 144 3.11 2.46 -13.30
C GLU A 144 2.37 1.36 -12.56
N ILE A 145 2.98 0.77 -11.53
CA ILE A 145 2.29 -0.21 -10.67
C ILE A 145 1.13 0.45 -9.91
N PHE A 146 1.32 1.68 -9.43
CA PHE A 146 0.24 2.46 -8.86
C PHE A 146 -0.88 2.70 -9.89
N ALA A 147 -0.57 3.11 -11.12
CA ALA A 147 -1.54 3.31 -12.18
C ALA A 147 -2.32 2.02 -12.52
N ILE A 148 -1.63 0.88 -12.65
CA ILE A 148 -2.24 -0.44 -12.87
C ILE A 148 -3.17 -0.79 -11.71
N SER A 149 -2.75 -0.52 -10.48
CA SER A 149 -3.55 -0.80 -9.29
C SER A 149 -4.85 0.01 -9.27
N ILE A 150 -4.77 1.32 -9.54
CA ILE A 150 -5.94 2.19 -9.61
C ILE A 150 -6.87 1.78 -10.76
N TYR A 151 -6.33 1.35 -11.90
CA TYR A 151 -7.11 0.79 -13.00
C TYR A 151 -7.88 -0.46 -12.56
N LEU A 152 -7.23 -1.42 -11.90
CA LEU A 152 -7.89 -2.63 -11.41
C LEU A 152 -8.92 -2.36 -10.31
N ASP A 153 -8.64 -1.45 -9.39
CA ASP A 153 -9.61 -1.04 -8.37
C ASP A 153 -10.86 -0.43 -9.05
N GLU A 154 -10.68 0.50 -9.98
CA GLU A 154 -11.81 1.09 -10.71
C GLU A 154 -12.57 0.06 -11.56
N PHE A 155 -11.85 -0.86 -12.21
CA PHE A 155 -12.45 -1.98 -12.93
C PHE A 155 -13.29 -2.84 -11.99
N PHE A 156 -12.76 -3.23 -10.83
CA PHE A 156 -13.47 -4.00 -9.82
C PHE A 156 -14.71 -3.26 -9.30
N ARG A 157 -14.59 -1.95 -9.06
CA ARG A 157 -15.69 -1.08 -8.62
C ARG A 157 -16.82 -1.02 -9.63
N ASN A 158 -16.52 -1.02 -10.94
CA ASN A 158 -17.54 -1.02 -11.98
C ASN A 158 -18.25 -2.37 -12.15
N ASN A 159 -17.66 -3.45 -11.62
CA ASN A 159 -18.19 -4.81 -11.72
C ASN A 159 -18.72 -5.37 -10.38
N THR A 160 -18.72 -4.56 -9.32
CA THR A 160 -19.16 -4.95 -7.97
C THR A 160 -19.92 -3.81 -7.29
N GLU A 161 -20.67 -4.11 -6.23
CA GLU A 161 -21.32 -3.08 -5.41
C GLU A 161 -20.36 -2.51 -4.36
N THR A 162 -19.26 -1.92 -4.83
CA THR A 162 -18.24 -1.29 -3.98
C THR A 162 -18.15 0.22 -4.22
N TYR A 163 -17.54 0.93 -3.28
CA TYR A 163 -17.31 2.38 -3.38
C TYR A 163 -15.93 2.75 -2.84
N TRP A 164 -15.40 3.88 -3.30
CA TRP A 164 -14.13 4.40 -2.82
C TRP A 164 -14.23 4.88 -1.37
N ALA A 165 -13.27 4.47 -0.55
CA ALA A 165 -13.14 4.84 0.84
C ALA A 165 -11.68 5.21 1.17
N ILE A 166 -11.47 5.78 2.36
CA ILE A 166 -10.15 6.11 2.90
C ILE A 166 -9.88 5.38 4.19
N GLU A 167 -8.69 4.83 4.29
CA GLU A 167 -8.17 4.24 5.51
C GLU A 167 -7.05 5.12 6.04
N LYS A 168 -7.13 5.44 7.33
CA LYS A 168 -6.03 6.10 8.01
C LYS A 168 -4.97 5.05 8.32
N VAL A 169 -3.84 5.11 7.62
CA VAL A 169 -2.69 4.27 7.91
C VAL A 169 -1.91 4.91 9.04
N PHE A 170 -2.04 4.34 10.22
CA PHE A 170 -1.29 4.78 11.38
C PHE A 170 0.15 4.28 11.22
N THR A 171 1.07 5.15 10.78
CA THR A 171 2.53 4.96 10.86
C THR A 171 3.17 6.17 11.55
N LEU A 172 4.51 6.19 11.69
CA LEU A 172 5.26 7.35 12.16
C LEU A 172 4.94 8.64 11.39
N ASN A 173 4.67 8.51 10.09
CA ASN A 173 3.99 9.56 9.33
C ASN A 173 2.60 9.00 9.04
N THR A 174 1.57 9.44 9.75
CA THR A 174 0.22 9.00 9.39
C THR A 174 -0.08 9.47 7.97
N TYR A 175 -0.85 8.71 7.20
CA TYR A 175 -1.35 9.12 5.88
C TYR A 175 -2.65 8.38 5.58
N TRP A 176 -3.38 8.85 4.59
CA TRP A 176 -4.59 8.21 4.12
C TRP A 176 -4.29 7.46 2.82
N ILE A 177 -4.82 6.25 2.71
CA ILE A 177 -4.80 5.52 1.46
C ILE A 177 -6.20 5.27 0.94
N PRO A 178 -6.39 5.33 -0.38
CA PRO A 178 -7.62 4.89 -1.00
C PRO A 178 -7.76 3.36 -0.93
N PHE A 179 -8.99 2.90 -0.79
CA PHE A 179 -9.37 1.49 -0.97
C PHE A 179 -10.84 1.38 -1.38
N LEU A 180 -11.28 0.20 -1.78
CA LEU A 180 -12.68 -0.08 -2.08
C LEU A 180 -13.37 -0.78 -0.92
N LYS A 181 -14.59 -0.34 -0.61
CA LYS A 181 -15.41 -0.95 0.43
C LYS A 181 -16.71 -1.49 -0.14
N SER A 182 -17.07 -2.70 0.25
CA SER A 182 -18.35 -3.32 -0.10
C SER A 182 -19.50 -2.66 0.64
N LYS A 183 -20.59 -2.38 -0.06
CA LYS A 183 -21.81 -1.83 0.53
C LYS A 183 -22.54 -2.81 1.46
N ASN A 184 -22.35 -4.11 1.24
CA ASN A 184 -23.20 -5.15 1.85
C ASN A 184 -22.57 -5.79 3.09
N ASP A 185 -21.24 -5.99 3.09
CA ASP A 185 -20.55 -6.74 4.14
C ASP A 185 -19.36 -6.00 4.76
N ASN A 186 -19.21 -4.70 4.45
CA ASN A 186 -18.16 -3.83 4.97
C ASN A 186 -16.72 -4.28 4.70
N LYS A 187 -16.51 -5.32 3.86
CA LYS A 187 -15.17 -5.78 3.49
C LYS A 187 -14.45 -4.77 2.63
N GLU A 188 -13.12 -4.82 2.73
CA GLU A 188 -12.20 -3.90 2.08
C GLU A 188 -11.41 -4.63 0.98
N TYR A 189 -11.17 -3.96 -0.14
CA TYR A 189 -10.50 -4.47 -1.32
C TYR A 189 -9.50 -3.41 -1.80
N SER A 190 -8.28 -3.81 -2.13
CA SER A 190 -7.25 -2.88 -2.63
C SER A 190 -6.23 -3.64 -3.44
N PHE A 191 -6.24 -3.43 -4.76
CA PHE A 191 -5.23 -4.04 -5.63
C PHE A 191 -3.86 -3.41 -5.42
N TYR A 192 -3.79 -2.15 -5.00
CA TYR A 192 -2.52 -1.49 -4.69
C TYR A 192 -1.73 -2.25 -3.62
N ARG A 193 -2.36 -2.59 -2.49
CA ARG A 193 -1.67 -3.33 -1.42
C ARG A 193 -1.15 -4.69 -1.91
N THR A 194 -1.97 -5.41 -2.68
CA THR A 194 -1.65 -6.77 -3.12
C THR A 194 -0.61 -6.80 -4.24
N LEU A 195 -0.74 -5.94 -5.26
CA LEU A 195 0.20 -5.84 -6.36
C LEU A 195 1.54 -5.24 -5.92
N PHE A 196 1.52 -4.21 -5.08
CA PHE A 196 2.75 -3.57 -4.60
C PHE A 196 3.55 -4.52 -3.70
N LYS A 197 2.85 -5.30 -2.84
CA LYS A 197 3.49 -6.38 -2.08
C LYS A 197 4.09 -7.43 -3.01
N SER A 198 3.34 -7.90 -4.00
CA SER A 198 3.83 -8.89 -4.97
C SER A 198 5.05 -8.37 -5.73
N TYR A 199 5.06 -7.09 -6.10
CA TYR A 199 6.18 -6.45 -6.78
C TYR A 199 7.43 -6.33 -5.91
N ILE A 200 7.27 -5.97 -4.62
CA ILE A 200 8.40 -5.87 -3.68
C ILE A 200 8.95 -7.25 -3.30
N ASP A 201 8.06 -8.21 -3.06
CA ASP A 201 8.44 -9.52 -2.52
C ASP A 201 8.91 -10.49 -3.63
N ASN A 202 8.55 -10.29 -4.90
CA ASN A 202 9.02 -11.14 -6.00
C ASN A 202 10.41 -10.70 -6.51
N GLU A 203 11.44 -11.41 -6.07
CA GLU A 203 12.70 -11.52 -6.82
C GLU A 203 12.52 -12.17 -8.21
N SER A 204 11.36 -12.79 -8.47
CA SER A 204 11.06 -13.55 -9.69
C SER A 204 10.42 -12.76 -10.84
N GLY A 205 10.22 -11.44 -10.70
CA GLY A 205 9.68 -10.59 -11.78
C GLY A 205 8.26 -10.96 -12.25
N TYR A 206 7.41 -11.47 -11.35
CA TYR A 206 6.09 -11.98 -11.72
C TYR A 206 4.95 -11.14 -11.12
N LEU A 207 4.07 -10.63 -11.98
CA LEU A 207 2.84 -9.91 -11.63
C LEU A 207 1.71 -10.55 -12.44
N ASN A 208 0.73 -11.15 -11.77
CA ASN A 208 -0.43 -11.77 -12.43
C ASN A 208 -1.69 -10.99 -12.07
N LEU A 209 -2.08 -10.06 -12.94
CA LEU A 209 -3.21 -9.17 -12.72
C LEU A 209 -4.52 -9.95 -12.64
N LYS A 210 -4.72 -10.91 -13.55
CA LYS A 210 -5.93 -11.73 -13.61
C LYS A 210 -6.13 -12.51 -12.32
N LEU A 211 -5.08 -13.19 -11.83
CA LEU A 211 -5.15 -13.96 -10.60
C LEU A 211 -5.49 -13.05 -9.41
N ASN A 212 -4.80 -11.92 -9.26
CA ASN A 212 -5.09 -10.97 -8.18
C ASN A 212 -6.54 -10.47 -8.24
N TYR A 213 -7.04 -10.14 -9.43
CA TYR A 213 -8.44 -9.77 -9.66
C TYR A 213 -9.40 -10.87 -9.21
N LEU A 214 -9.16 -12.12 -9.64
CA LEU A 214 -10.00 -13.25 -9.29
C LEU A 214 -9.98 -13.57 -7.79
N LEU A 215 -8.85 -13.40 -7.10
CA LEU A 215 -8.75 -13.58 -5.65
C LEU A 215 -9.62 -12.57 -4.89
N GLU A 216 -9.57 -11.28 -5.25
CA GLU A 216 -10.45 -10.27 -4.64
C GLU A 216 -11.92 -10.50 -5.00
N LEU A 217 -12.21 -10.99 -6.22
CA LEU A 217 -13.58 -11.33 -6.63
C LEU A 217 -14.13 -12.55 -5.87
N ALA A 218 -13.31 -13.57 -5.63
CA ALA A 218 -13.67 -14.72 -4.81
C ALA A 218 -13.98 -14.31 -3.37
N LYS A 219 -13.14 -13.44 -2.79
CA LYS A 219 -13.35 -12.83 -1.47
C LYS A 219 -14.66 -12.05 -1.40
N TYR A 220 -14.97 -11.26 -2.44
CA TYR A 220 -16.23 -10.53 -2.56
C TYR A 220 -17.44 -11.46 -2.63
N LYS A 221 -17.30 -12.58 -3.35
CA LYS A 221 -18.33 -13.62 -3.46
C LYS A 221 -18.41 -14.56 -2.25
N ASN A 222 -17.68 -14.28 -1.17
CA ASN A 222 -17.63 -15.14 0.03
C ASN A 222 -17.16 -16.58 -0.25
N ILE A 223 -16.32 -16.78 -1.26
CA ILE A 223 -15.78 -18.10 -1.58
C ILE A 223 -14.59 -18.38 -0.64
N PRO A 224 -14.59 -19.46 0.17
CA PRO A 224 -13.54 -19.72 1.16
C PRO A 224 -12.18 -19.99 0.52
N VAL A 225 -11.15 -19.26 0.96
CA VAL A 225 -9.80 -19.36 0.39
C VAL A 225 -9.25 -20.79 0.54
N LEU A 226 -8.64 -21.30 -0.54
CA LEU A 226 -8.09 -22.67 -0.68
C LEU A 226 -9.12 -23.80 -0.60
N SER A 227 -10.42 -23.52 -0.57
CA SER A 227 -11.43 -24.57 -0.72
C SER A 227 -11.46 -25.12 -2.16
N GLN A 228 -12.12 -26.26 -2.35
CA GLN A 228 -12.30 -26.82 -3.70
C GLN A 228 -13.11 -25.85 -4.58
N GLU A 229 -14.14 -25.21 -4.02
CA GLU A 229 -14.93 -24.18 -4.70
C GLU A 229 -14.09 -22.98 -5.11
N HIS A 230 -13.13 -22.56 -4.28
CA HIS A 230 -12.19 -21.51 -4.64
C HIS A 230 -11.29 -21.92 -5.79
N ILE A 231 -10.72 -23.12 -5.74
CA ILE A 231 -9.87 -23.64 -6.82
C ILE A 231 -10.65 -23.75 -8.13
N ASP A 232 -11.87 -24.28 -8.07
CA ASP A 232 -12.74 -24.46 -9.22
C ASP A 232 -13.20 -23.13 -9.79
N PHE A 233 -13.51 -22.15 -8.94
CA PHE A 233 -13.80 -20.77 -9.35
C PHE A 233 -12.61 -20.14 -10.09
N ILE A 234 -11.40 -20.23 -9.54
CA ILE A 234 -10.21 -19.68 -10.21
C ILE A 234 -10.00 -20.37 -11.57
N LYS A 235 -10.16 -21.69 -11.64
CA LYS A 235 -10.01 -22.46 -12.89
C LYS A 235 -11.07 -22.15 -13.93
N SER A 236 -12.34 -21.97 -13.54
CA SER A 236 -13.42 -21.72 -14.49
C SER A 236 -13.21 -20.41 -15.27
N PHE A 237 -12.58 -19.42 -14.65
CA PHE A 237 -12.22 -18.14 -15.28
C PHE A 237 -10.92 -18.20 -16.10
N GLN A 238 -10.14 -19.27 -15.97
CA GLN A 238 -8.96 -19.53 -16.84
C GLN A 238 -9.35 -20.24 -18.14
N THR A 239 -10.50 -20.92 -18.18
CA THR A 239 -10.95 -21.71 -19.34
C THR A 239 -11.85 -20.96 -20.33
N THR A 240 -12.39 -19.80 -19.95
CA THR A 240 -13.10 -18.91 -20.87
C THR A 240 -12.08 -18.00 -21.57
N ASN A 241 -11.62 -18.46 -22.74
CA ASN A 241 -10.89 -17.70 -23.75
C ASN A 241 -11.88 -16.94 -24.66
#